data_AF-A0A9N8WP77-F1
#
_entry.id   AF-A0A9N8WP77-F1
#
_cell.length_a   1.000
_cell.length_b   1.000
_cell.length_c   1.000
_cell.angle_alpha   90.00
_cell.angle_beta   90.00
_cell.angle_gamma   90.00
#
_symmetry.space_group_name_H-M   'P 1'
#
loop_
_entity.id
_entity.type
_entity.pdbx_description
1 polymer ?
#
loop_
_entity_poly.entity_id
_entity_poly.type
_entity_poly.pdbx_seq_one_letter_code
_entity_poly.pdbx_strand_id
1 'polypeptide(L)'
;TLQARADAAPTTAPPVTETINNRRDLGEYLKPPLPEPFKGHSADVLPFLTRMKGYFRMFPNKLDSAEKKILATAPLIQGDAKDWFKPMWKDFLENEYNLQD
;
A
#
# COMPACT_ATOMS: atom_id res chain seq x y z
N THR A 1 -51.11 29.59 -10.09
CA THR A 1 -50.66 28.18 -10.11
C THR A 1 -49.51 28.09 -11.11
N LEU A 2 -48.26 28.06 -10.62
CA LEU A 2 -47.35 26.89 -10.63
C LEU A 2 -47.37 26.21 -12.02
N GLN A 3 -46.32 26.14 -12.84
CA GLN A 3 -44.89 26.18 -12.57
C GLN A 3 -44.20 26.32 -13.94
N ALA A 4 -43.30 27.29 -14.09
CA ALA A 4 -42.34 27.31 -15.19
C ALA A 4 -41.13 26.42 -14.82
N ARG A 5 -40.53 25.81 -15.85
CA ARG A 5 -39.27 25.03 -15.84
C ARG A 5 -39.27 23.69 -15.09
N ALA A 6 -39.31 22.61 -15.87
CA ALA A 6 -38.72 21.34 -15.49
C ALA A 6 -38.25 20.52 -16.71
N ASP A 7 -37.70 21.18 -17.73
CA ASP A 7 -36.89 20.51 -18.76
C ASP A 7 -35.42 20.85 -18.50
N ALA A 8 -34.80 20.07 -17.62
CA ALA A 8 -33.35 19.96 -17.52
C ALA A 8 -33.07 18.50 -17.15
N ALA A 9 -32.89 17.66 -18.17
CA ALA A 9 -32.30 16.35 -17.98
C ALA A 9 -30.92 16.51 -17.31
N PRO A 10 -30.60 15.74 -16.26
CA PRO A 10 -29.31 15.83 -15.62
C PRO A 10 -28.23 15.44 -16.63
N THR A 11 -27.28 16.34 -16.86
CA THR A 11 -26.01 16.04 -17.52
C THR A 11 -25.43 14.80 -16.87
N THR A 12 -25.42 13.69 -17.59
CA THR A 12 -24.74 12.47 -17.20
C THR A 12 -23.24 12.76 -17.15
N ALA A 13 -22.77 13.18 -15.97
CA ALA A 13 -21.37 13.03 -15.63
C ALA A 13 -21.02 11.53 -15.70
N PRO A 14 -19.88 11.15 -16.29
CA PRO A 14 -19.46 9.76 -16.29
C PRO A 14 -19.37 9.24 -14.85
N PRO A 15 -19.59 7.93 -14.63
CA PRO A 15 -19.65 7.37 -13.30
C PRO A 15 -18.30 7.59 -12.60
N VAL A 16 -18.36 8.17 -11.40
CA VAL A 16 -17.23 8.50 -10.51
C VAL A 16 -16.28 7.30 -10.25
N THR A 17 -16.72 6.09 -10.60
CA THR A 17 -15.95 4.83 -10.52
C THR A 17 -14.71 4.79 -11.39
N GLU A 18 -14.65 5.49 -12.54
CA GLU A 18 -13.42 5.52 -13.36
C GLU A 18 -12.34 6.44 -12.80
N THR A 19 -12.71 7.42 -11.95
CA THR A 19 -11.76 8.38 -11.39
C THR A 19 -10.88 7.85 -10.26
N ILE A 20 -11.20 6.69 -9.68
CA ILE A 20 -10.44 6.15 -8.54
C ILE A 20 -9.13 5.51 -9.02
N ASN A 21 -9.14 4.84 -10.17
CA ASN A 21 -7.97 4.11 -10.70
C ASN A 21 -6.80 5.03 -11.12
N ASN A 22 -7.03 6.34 -11.28
CA ASN A 22 -6.02 7.32 -11.67
C ASN A 22 -5.59 8.27 -10.54
N ARG A 23 -6.03 8.06 -9.30
CA ARG A 23 -5.57 8.90 -8.19
C ARG A 23 -4.17 8.49 -7.76
N ARG A 24 -3.21 9.38 -8.00
CA ARG A 24 -1.86 9.25 -7.43
C ARG A 24 -1.93 9.22 -5.92
N ASP A 25 -1.12 8.35 -5.33
CA ASP A 25 -0.97 8.21 -3.90
C ASP A 25 -0.31 9.44 -3.27
N LEU A 26 -0.63 9.74 -2.00
CA LEU A 26 -0.01 10.84 -1.26
C LEU A 26 1.52 10.69 -1.21
N GLY A 27 2.00 9.45 -1.09
CA GLY A 27 3.42 9.13 -1.11
C GLY A 27 4.12 9.44 -2.42
N GLU A 28 3.41 9.53 -3.55
CA GLU A 28 4.00 9.95 -4.83
C GLU A 28 4.30 11.45 -4.87
N TYR A 29 3.49 12.26 -4.18
CA TYR A 29 3.70 13.70 -4.06
C TYR A 29 4.74 14.02 -2.99
N LEU A 30 4.62 13.39 -1.81
CA LEU A 30 5.47 13.68 -0.66
C LEU A 30 6.83 13.00 -0.73
N LYS A 31 6.98 11.93 -1.52
CA LYS A 31 8.21 11.13 -1.66
C LYS A 31 8.85 10.85 -0.29
N PRO A 32 8.12 10.18 0.63
CA PRO A 32 8.63 9.91 1.97
C PRO A 32 9.96 9.16 1.89
N PRO A 33 10.86 9.38 2.85
CA PRO A 33 12.05 8.55 2.95
C PRO A 33 11.64 7.10 3.16
N LEU A 34 12.46 6.19 2.65
CA LEU A 34 12.28 4.77 2.89
C LEU A 34 12.40 4.50 4.41
N PRO A 35 11.55 3.64 4.99
CA PRO A 35 11.66 3.27 6.40
C PRO A 35 13.04 2.67 6.72
N GLU A 36 13.52 2.92 7.93
CA GLU A 36 14.78 2.36 8.39
C GLU A 36 14.70 0.81 8.49
N PRO A 37 15.71 0.08 7.98
CA PRO A 37 15.72 -1.38 7.98
C PRO A 37 15.65 -2.01 9.37
N PHE A 38 15.03 -3.19 9.45
CA PHE A 38 15.10 -4.06 10.62
C PHE A 38 16.38 -4.88 10.58
N LYS A 39 17.17 -4.85 11.67
CA LYS A 39 18.46 -5.55 11.76
C LYS A 39 18.43 -6.86 12.56
N GLY A 40 17.31 -7.17 13.23
CA GLY A 40 17.13 -8.43 13.95
C GLY A 40 17.07 -8.32 15.46
N HIS A 41 17.17 -7.11 16.03
CA HIS A 41 17.04 -6.91 17.47
C HIS A 41 15.56 -6.90 17.89
N SER A 42 15.21 -7.71 18.89
CA SER A 42 13.82 -7.86 19.35
C SER A 42 13.17 -6.53 19.78
N ALA A 43 13.95 -5.63 20.38
CA ALA A 43 13.49 -4.30 20.79
C ALA A 43 13.00 -3.43 19.61
N ASP A 44 13.48 -3.69 18.39
CA ASP A 44 13.21 -2.86 17.22
C ASP A 44 12.03 -3.36 16.37
N VAL A 45 11.43 -4.50 16.71
CA VAL A 45 10.31 -5.09 15.96
C VAL A 45 9.12 -4.13 15.91
N LEU A 46 8.67 -3.64 17.06
CA LEU A 46 7.52 -2.72 17.13
C LEU A 46 7.79 -1.37 16.44
N PRO A 47 8.94 -0.71 16.67
CA PRO A 47 9.33 0.47 15.90
C PRO A 47 9.33 0.24 14.38
N PHE A 48 9.92 -0.86 13.91
CA PHE A 48 9.96 -1.19 12.48
C PHE A 48 8.56 -1.35 11.90
N LEU A 49 7.71 -2.18 12.51
CA LEU A 49 6.33 -2.41 12.06
C LEU A 49 5.49 -1.13 12.06
N THR A 50 5.72 -0.24 13.03
CA THR A 50 5.02 1.04 13.13
C THR A 50 5.38 1.96 11.96
N ARG A 51 6.67 2.04 11.60
CA ARG A 51 7.13 2.80 10.42
C ARG A 51 6.58 2.22 9.12
N MET A 52 6.58 0.90 8.97
CA MET A 52 6.01 0.24 7.78
C MET A 52 4.50 0.53 7.63
N LYS A 53 3.73 0.45 8.72
CA LYS A 53 2.30 0.82 8.72
C LYS A 53 2.08 2.27 8.30
N GLY A 54 2.92 3.19 8.77
CA GLY A 54 2.88 4.60 8.34
C GLY A 54 3.17 4.74 6.85
N TYR A 55 4.20 4.07 6.35
CA TYR A 55 4.58 4.07 4.93
C TYR A 55 3.44 3.56 4.04
N PHE A 56 2.83 2.41 4.36
CA PHE A 56 1.73 1.85 3.56
C PHE A 56 0.51 2.78 3.47
N ARG A 57 0.19 3.52 4.54
CA ARG A 57 -0.91 4.49 4.51
C ARG A 57 -0.70 5.63 3.51
N MET A 58 0.55 5.87 3.09
CA MET A 58 0.86 6.87 2.07
C MET A 58 0.65 6.34 0.64
N PHE A 59 0.55 5.02 0.47
CA PHE A 59 0.43 4.35 -0.83
C PHE A 59 -0.78 3.41 -0.92
N PRO A 60 -2.01 3.87 -0.63
CA PRO A 60 -3.19 3.00 -0.59
C PRO A 60 -3.55 2.37 -1.93
N ASN A 61 -3.21 2.99 -3.07
CA ASN A 61 -3.48 2.41 -4.39
C ASN A 61 -2.30 1.57 -4.91
N LYS A 62 -1.05 1.98 -4.65
CA LYS A 62 0.15 1.26 -5.12
C LYS A 62 0.53 0.07 -4.24
N LEU A 63 0.22 0.12 -2.95
CA LEU A 63 0.42 -0.96 -1.99
C LEU A 63 -0.95 -1.41 -1.44
N ASP A 64 -1.88 -1.68 -2.35
CA ASP A 64 -3.25 -2.11 -2.07
C ASP A 64 -3.30 -3.55 -1.54
N SER A 65 -2.51 -4.48 -2.09
CA SER A 65 -2.51 -5.87 -1.69
C SER A 65 -1.47 -6.23 -0.63
N ALA A 66 -1.71 -7.35 0.07
CA ALA A 66 -0.74 -7.95 0.99
C ALA A 66 0.58 -8.31 0.28
N GLU A 67 0.52 -8.83 -0.95
CA GLU A 67 1.69 -9.18 -1.75
C GLU A 67 2.59 -7.96 -2.00
N LYS A 68 2.01 -6.85 -2.45
CA LYS A 68 2.77 -5.61 -2.72
C LYS A 68 3.39 -5.05 -1.44
N LYS A 69 2.70 -5.14 -0.30
CA LYS A 69 3.24 -4.74 1.02
C LYS A 69 4.42 -5.62 1.41
N ILE A 70 4.36 -6.93 1.19
CA ILE A 70 5.48 -7.86 1.46
C ILE A 70 6.67 -7.52 0.55
N LEU A 71 6.45 -7.35 -0.76
CA LEU A 71 7.48 -6.96 -1.73
C LEU A 71 8.17 -5.64 -1.36
N ALA A 72 7.43 -4.67 -0.83
CA ALA A 72 7.98 -3.41 -0.35
C ALA A 72 8.76 -3.53 0.97
N THR A 73 8.42 -4.52 1.81
CA THR A 73 9.03 -4.74 3.13
C THR A 73 10.31 -5.55 3.06
N ALA A 74 10.34 -6.60 2.23
CA ALA A 74 11.42 -7.59 2.20
C ALA A 74 12.83 -6.97 2.07
N PRO A 75 13.08 -5.94 1.23
CA PRO A 75 14.41 -5.30 1.13
C PRO A 75 14.88 -4.61 2.42
N LEU A 76 13.94 -4.33 3.34
CA LEU A 76 14.20 -3.66 4.63
C LEU A 76 14.49 -4.65 5.76
N ILE A 77 14.46 -5.95 5.50
CA ILE A 77 14.92 -6.95 6.47
C ILE A 77 16.39 -7.26 6.17
N GLN A 78 17.27 -6.79 7.05
CA GLN A 78 18.72 -6.74 6.84
C GLN A 78 19.48 -7.14 8.11
N GLY A 79 20.81 -7.07 8.08
CA GLY A 79 21.64 -7.47 9.22
C GLY A 79 21.41 -8.93 9.59
N ASP A 80 21.45 -9.24 10.88
CA ASP A 80 21.22 -10.58 11.42
C ASP A 80 19.81 -11.10 11.07
N ALA A 81 18.85 -10.20 10.85
CA ALA A 81 17.49 -10.58 10.44
C ALA A 81 17.43 -11.27 9.08
N LYS A 82 18.37 -10.93 8.19
CA LYS A 82 18.40 -11.45 6.84
C LYS A 82 18.54 -12.97 6.83
N ASP A 83 19.32 -13.54 7.74
CA ASP A 83 19.66 -14.96 7.68
C ASP A 83 18.46 -15.86 7.98
N TRP A 84 17.65 -15.51 8.98
CA TRP A 84 16.41 -16.24 9.25
C TRP A 84 15.27 -15.85 8.29
N PHE A 85 15.28 -14.64 7.72
CA PHE A 85 14.24 -14.21 6.79
C PHE A 85 14.42 -14.79 5.38
N LYS A 86 15.67 -14.95 4.91
CA LYS A 86 16.00 -15.44 3.57
C LYS A 86 15.26 -16.71 3.15
N PRO A 87 15.16 -17.78 3.96
CA PRO A 87 14.40 -18.97 3.55
C PRO A 87 12.91 -18.67 3.36
N MET A 88 12.28 -17.89 4.24
CA MET A 88 10.88 -17.48 4.09
C MET A 88 10.67 -16.58 2.87
N TRP A 89 11.63 -15.70 2.59
CA TRP A 89 11.57 -14.84 1.40
C TRP A 89 11.70 -15.65 0.11
N LYS A 90 12.57 -16.65 0.10
CA LYS A 90 12.71 -17.56 -1.04
C LYS A 90 11.42 -18.36 -1.26
N ASP A 91 10.87 -18.92 -0.19
CA ASP A 91 9.59 -19.66 -0.21
C ASP A 91 8.46 -18.77 -0.76
N PHE A 92 8.38 -17.52 -0.29
CA PHE A 92 7.42 -16.53 -0.77
C PHE A 92 7.49 -16.27 -2.27
N LEU A 93 8.70 -16.21 -2.83
CA LEU A 93 8.93 -15.92 -4.25
C LEU A 93 8.71 -17.14 -5.16
N GLU A 94 8.83 -18.35 -4.63
CA GLU A 94 8.79 -19.60 -5.40
C GLU A 94 7.42 -20.27 -5.35
N ASN A 95 6.51 -19.84 -4.46
CA ASN A 95 5.21 -20.46 -4.27
C ASN A 95 4.05 -19.44 -4.30
N GLU A 96 2.85 -19.93 -4.61
CA GLU A 96 1.62 -19.15 -4.54
C GLU A 96 1.04 -19.17 -3.12
N TYR A 97 0.78 -17.99 -2.56
CA TYR A 97 0.11 -17.84 -1.28
C TYR A 97 -1.24 -17.19 -1.50
N ASN A 98 -2.28 -17.77 -0.87
CA ASN A 98 -3.60 -17.17 -0.85
C ASN A 98 -3.61 -16.07 0.24
N LEU A 99 -2.98 -14.94 -0.09
CA LEU A 99 -2.91 -13.79 0.80
C LEU A 99 -4.27 -13.09 0.80
N GLN A 100 -4.87 -12.97 1.99
CA GLN A 100 -6.11 -12.24 2.18
C GLN A 100 -5.81 -10.74 2.21
N ASP A 101 -6.59 -9.96 1.47
CA ASP A 101 -6.53 -8.50 1.42
C ASP A 101 -7.50 -7.82 2.41
#